data_AF-A0A183C4C4-F1
#
_entry.id   AF-A0A183C4C4-F1
#
_cell.length_a   1.000
_cell.length_b   1.000
_cell.length_c   1.000
_cell.angle_alpha   90.00
_cell.angle_beta   90.00
_cell.angle_gamma   90.00
#
_symmetry.space_group_name_H-M   'P 1'
#
loop_
_entity.id
_entity.type
_entity.pdbx_description
1 polymer ?
#
loop_
_entity_poly.entity_id
_entity_poly.type
_entity_poly.pdbx_seq_one_letter_code
_entity_poly.pdbx_strand_id
1 'polypeptide(L)'
;MLLLLKNQFQLWPFLKSMVVRLVMFWLISSLIRNFFGPKQQQAVDHNVSVVGGGKTYPPSFNMFQSNEHFELFVYLSPKVERFHDFDNAESLFWHERDLFYGDWTSGADGDGSRQKTVTMMPTPEVLQHNGSLYMHVFLVVYSSCQLNKFKKKYYHKTANLLTGKTEQNALERQKAEEGVKFDVLNYWHPNITVNLVTDFTAWTRGQLPAPLDEAVKFDPTSNRYYPIVFFNNYWNLANEYQPINDTVPSLNFTVTFAPLSNRTNL
;
A
#
# COMPACT_ATOMS: atom_id res chain seq x y z
N MET A 1 -61.52 10.77 -54.47
CA MET A 1 -61.40 12.25 -54.52
C MET A 1 -62.38 12.79 -53.49
N LEU A 2 -62.04 13.21 -52.27
CA LEU A 2 -60.83 13.77 -51.68
C LEU A 2 -60.66 13.21 -50.25
N LEU A 3 -59.40 12.94 -49.87
CA LEU A 3 -58.96 13.04 -48.47
C LEU A 3 -59.20 14.47 -47.97
N LEU A 4 -59.42 14.67 -46.66
CA LEU A 4 -58.56 15.49 -45.80
C LEU A 4 -59.15 15.63 -44.38
N LEU A 5 -58.33 15.20 -43.42
CA LEU A 5 -58.07 15.85 -42.13
C LEU A 5 -59.21 16.00 -41.11
N LYS A 6 -59.41 14.93 -40.32
CA LYS A 6 -59.62 15.09 -38.87
C LYS A 6 -58.46 14.43 -38.12
N ASN A 7 -57.26 14.98 -38.32
CA ASN A 7 -56.14 14.72 -37.42
C ASN A 7 -56.34 15.64 -36.21
N GLN A 8 -57.10 15.18 -35.21
CA GLN A 8 -57.12 15.85 -33.90
C GLN A 8 -55.77 15.56 -33.25
N PHE A 9 -54.75 16.31 -33.65
CA PHE A 9 -53.44 16.29 -33.05
C PHE A 9 -53.66 16.53 -31.55
N GLN A 10 -53.43 15.50 -30.74
CA GLN A 10 -53.60 15.54 -29.29
C GLN A 10 -52.50 16.45 -28.71
N LEU A 11 -52.73 17.75 -28.85
CA LEU A 11 -51.84 18.84 -28.48
C LEU A 11 -51.42 18.70 -27.02
N TRP A 12 -52.33 18.27 -26.14
CA TRP A 12 -52.06 18.20 -24.71
C TRP A 12 -51.06 17.10 -24.29
N PRO A 13 -51.23 15.82 -24.70
CA PRO A 13 -50.20 14.81 -24.51
C PRO A 13 -48.86 15.15 -25.17
N PHE A 14 -48.88 15.74 -26.36
CA PHE A 14 -47.68 16.16 -27.08
C PHE A 14 -46.94 17.30 -26.38
N LEU A 15 -47.65 18.35 -25.97
CA LEU A 15 -47.10 19.51 -25.25
C LEU A 15 -46.57 19.10 -23.88
N LYS A 16 -47.28 18.23 -23.15
CA LYS A 16 -46.83 17.68 -21.87
C LYS A 16 -45.51 16.90 -22.03
N SER A 17 -45.42 16.05 -23.05
CA SER A 17 -44.18 15.33 -23.41
C SER A 17 -43.04 16.30 -23.75
N MET A 18 -43.32 17.35 -24.50
CA MET A 18 -42.32 18.34 -24.91
C MET A 18 -41.81 19.19 -23.74
N VAL A 19 -42.70 19.62 -22.84
CA VAL A 19 -42.33 20.39 -21.63
C VAL A 19 -41.51 19.53 -20.67
N VAL A 20 -41.90 18.28 -20.43
CA VAL A 20 -41.12 17.36 -19.58
C VAL A 20 -39.72 17.12 -20.16
N ARG A 21 -39.60 16.96 -21.48
CA ARG A 21 -38.29 16.82 -22.14
C ARG A 21 -37.44 18.10 -22.04
N LEU A 22 -38.04 19.28 -22.17
CA LEU A 22 -37.34 20.56 -21.99
C LEU A 22 -36.86 20.77 -20.55
N VAL A 23 -37.69 20.44 -19.56
CA VAL A 23 -37.32 20.51 -18.14
C VAL A 23 -36.22 19.50 -17.84
N MET A 24 -36.31 18.26 -18.31
CA MET A 24 -35.26 17.25 -18.12
C MET A 24 -33.96 17.64 -18.84
N PHE A 25 -34.03 18.18 -20.05
CA PHE A 25 -32.85 18.66 -20.76
C PHE A 25 -32.23 19.87 -20.05
N TRP A 26 -33.03 20.77 -19.48
CA TRP A 26 -32.55 21.89 -18.67
C TRP A 26 -31.92 21.41 -17.35
N LEU A 27 -32.50 20.40 -16.70
CA LEU A 27 -32.00 19.84 -15.44
C LEU A 27 -30.68 19.07 -15.66
N ILE A 28 -30.60 18.26 -16.73
CA ILE A 28 -29.38 17.57 -17.14
C ILE A 28 -28.32 18.58 -17.59
N SER A 29 -28.71 19.58 -18.39
CA SER A 29 -27.77 20.65 -18.81
C SER A 29 -27.29 21.49 -17.63
N SER A 30 -28.13 21.75 -16.63
CA SER A 30 -27.77 22.45 -15.40
C SER A 30 -26.78 21.65 -14.56
N LEU A 31 -27.03 20.35 -14.39
CA LEU A 31 -26.12 19.45 -13.67
C LEU A 31 -24.78 19.28 -14.42
N ILE A 32 -24.79 19.10 -15.74
CA ILE A 32 -23.57 19.00 -16.55
C ILE A 32 -22.82 20.34 -16.58
N ARG A 33 -23.49 21.49 -16.58
CA ARG A 33 -22.82 22.80 -16.54
C ARG A 33 -22.20 23.09 -15.17
N ASN A 34 -22.78 22.56 -14.08
CA ASN A 34 -22.17 22.60 -12.75
C ASN A 34 -21.02 21.59 -12.57
N PHE A 35 -20.99 20.50 -13.35
CA PHE A 35 -19.97 19.44 -13.24
C PHE A 35 -18.84 19.53 -14.28
N PHE A 36 -19.12 20.08 -15.47
CA PHE A 36 -18.24 20.14 -16.65
C PHE A 36 -18.21 21.53 -17.34
N GLY A 37 -18.86 22.54 -16.77
CA GLY A 37 -18.76 23.91 -17.28
C GLY A 37 -17.31 24.43 -17.16
N PRO A 38 -16.78 25.14 -18.16
CA PRO A 38 -15.47 25.78 -18.05
C PRO A 38 -15.54 26.78 -16.89
N LYS A 39 -14.80 26.50 -15.81
CA LYS A 39 -14.50 27.50 -14.80
C LYS A 39 -13.71 28.60 -15.50
N GLN A 40 -14.38 29.71 -15.83
CA GLN A 40 -13.69 30.94 -16.15
C GLN A 40 -12.68 31.18 -15.02
N GLN A 41 -11.40 31.31 -15.40
CA GLN A 41 -10.39 31.90 -14.56
C GLN A 41 -10.83 33.34 -14.26
N GLN A 42 -11.59 33.49 -13.19
CA GLN A 42 -11.75 34.75 -12.50
C GLN A 42 -10.50 34.90 -11.63
N ALA A 43 -9.77 35.98 -11.86
CA ALA A 43 -8.75 36.46 -10.94
C ALA A 43 -9.36 36.50 -9.54
N VAL A 44 -8.83 35.68 -8.64
CA VAL A 44 -9.34 35.57 -7.28
C VAL A 44 -8.73 36.70 -6.47
N ASP A 45 -9.56 37.72 -6.24
CA ASP A 45 -9.47 38.56 -5.05
C ASP A 45 -9.50 37.66 -3.82
N HIS A 46 -8.49 37.79 -2.97
CA HIS A 46 -8.46 37.16 -1.66
C HIS A 46 -9.60 37.73 -0.82
N ASN A 47 -10.69 36.98 -0.65
CA ASN A 47 -11.48 36.91 0.59
C ASN A 47 -12.72 36.01 0.40
N VAL A 48 -12.58 34.73 0.71
CA VAL A 48 -13.71 33.94 1.21
C VAL A 48 -13.23 33.17 2.44
N SER A 49 -13.72 33.64 3.58
CA SER A 49 -13.65 33.02 4.89
C SER A 49 -14.38 31.67 4.89
N VAL A 50 -13.61 30.59 5.01
CA VAL A 50 -14.14 29.29 5.42
C VAL A 50 -14.37 29.34 6.92
N VAL A 51 -15.63 29.17 7.32
CA VAL A 51 -16.03 28.95 8.71
C VAL A 51 -15.54 27.56 9.10
N GLY A 52 -14.47 27.55 9.91
CA GLY A 52 -13.74 26.37 10.36
C GLY A 52 -12.26 26.68 10.25
N GLY A 53 -11.60 26.99 11.36
CA GLY A 53 -10.21 27.48 11.44
C GLY A 53 -9.14 26.49 10.98
N GLY A 54 -9.22 26.03 9.73
CA GLY A 54 -8.23 25.20 9.07
C GLY A 54 -7.16 26.08 8.44
N LYS A 55 -5.91 25.90 8.87
CA LYS A 55 -4.75 26.49 8.20
C LYS A 55 -4.73 26.00 6.74
N THR A 56 -4.84 26.91 5.78
CA THR A 56 -4.61 26.60 4.37
C THR A 56 -3.10 26.50 4.13
N TYR A 57 -2.63 25.31 3.79
CA TYR A 57 -1.22 25.07 3.49
C TYR A 57 -0.96 25.26 1.99
N PRO A 58 0.17 25.84 1.59
CA PRO A 58 0.59 25.82 0.19
C PRO A 58 0.85 24.37 -0.27
N PRO A 59 0.84 24.11 -1.58
CA PRO A 59 1.29 22.83 -2.11
C PRO A 59 2.74 22.57 -1.69
N SER A 60 3.01 21.35 -1.25
CA SER A 60 4.35 20.85 -0.93
C SER A 60 4.86 19.95 -2.06
N PHE A 61 6.16 20.01 -2.28
CA PHE A 61 6.84 19.22 -3.31
C PHE A 61 7.70 18.13 -2.69
N ASN A 62 8.07 17.12 -3.48
CA ASN A 62 8.97 16.09 -3.01
C ASN A 62 10.30 16.71 -2.56
N MET A 63 10.86 16.18 -1.48
CA MET A 63 12.20 16.52 -1.05
C MET A 63 13.24 16.08 -2.07
N PHE A 64 13.02 14.94 -2.72
CA PHE A 64 13.91 14.41 -3.73
C PHE A 64 13.63 14.96 -5.13
N GLN A 65 14.71 15.25 -5.85
CA GLN A 65 14.68 15.55 -7.27
C GLN A 65 14.93 14.29 -8.09
N SER A 66 14.51 14.32 -9.36
CA SER A 66 14.85 13.24 -10.29
C SER A 66 16.36 13.08 -10.37
N ASN A 67 16.83 11.83 -10.35
CA ASN A 67 18.24 11.46 -10.38
C ASN A 67 19.06 11.94 -9.16
N GLU A 68 18.40 12.19 -8.02
CA GLU A 68 19.10 12.44 -6.76
C GLU A 68 19.73 11.15 -6.23
N HIS A 69 20.99 11.22 -5.82
CA HIS A 69 21.75 10.09 -5.29
C HIS A 69 21.37 9.83 -3.83
N PHE A 70 21.18 8.55 -3.49
CA PHE A 70 20.95 8.12 -2.12
C PHE A 70 21.50 6.72 -1.88
N GLU A 71 21.52 6.32 -0.61
CA GLU A 71 21.94 4.99 -0.18
C GLU A 71 20.82 4.32 0.63
N LEU A 72 20.78 2.99 0.60
CA LEU A 72 19.83 2.18 1.33
C LEU A 72 20.55 1.41 2.43
N PHE A 73 20.10 1.60 3.67
CA PHE A 73 20.52 0.77 4.81
C PHE A 73 19.33 -0.01 5.33
N VAL A 74 19.51 -1.31 5.53
CA VAL A 74 18.53 -2.22 6.11
C VAL A 74 19.14 -2.89 7.33
N TYR A 75 18.52 -2.67 8.48
CA TYR A 75 18.89 -3.28 9.74
C TYR A 75 17.82 -4.28 10.20
N LEU A 76 18.24 -5.36 10.83
CA LEU A 76 17.35 -6.33 11.48
C LEU A 76 17.50 -6.20 12.99
N SER A 77 16.38 -6.07 13.69
CA SER A 77 16.37 -5.93 15.15
C SER A 77 15.08 -6.50 15.74
N PRO A 78 15.11 -7.05 16.96
CA PRO A 78 13.88 -7.44 17.67
C PRO A 78 13.12 -6.24 18.25
N LYS A 79 13.68 -5.02 18.20
CA LYS A 79 13.06 -3.81 18.76
C LYS A 79 12.08 -3.20 17.75
N VAL A 80 10.86 -2.90 18.20
CA VAL A 80 9.85 -2.19 17.37
C VAL A 80 10.13 -0.69 17.25
N GLU A 81 10.87 -0.14 18.21
CA GLU A 81 11.20 1.28 18.29
C GLU A 81 12.15 1.71 17.17
N ARG A 82 12.39 3.03 17.06
CA ARG A 82 13.37 3.54 16.10
C ARG A 82 14.73 2.89 16.39
N PHE A 83 15.36 2.39 15.33
CA PHE A 83 16.68 1.78 15.45
C PHE A 83 17.74 2.85 15.76
N HIS A 84 18.58 2.56 16.76
CA HIS A 84 19.63 3.45 17.25
C HIS A 84 21.03 2.80 17.29
N ASP A 85 21.10 1.47 17.17
CA ASP A 85 22.33 0.69 17.36
C ASP A 85 23.16 0.59 16.06
N PHE A 86 23.47 1.74 15.44
CA PHE A 86 24.13 1.83 14.13
C PHE A 86 25.56 1.29 14.10
N ASP A 87 26.23 1.22 15.25
CA ASP A 87 27.58 0.68 15.37
C ASP A 87 27.61 -0.86 15.34
N ASN A 88 26.45 -1.52 15.47
CA ASN A 88 26.36 -2.98 15.45
C ASN A 88 26.35 -3.52 14.02
N ALA A 89 27.51 -3.99 13.55
CA ALA A 89 27.68 -4.60 12.24
C ALA A 89 26.81 -5.87 12.03
N GLU A 90 26.48 -6.63 13.08
CA GLU A 90 25.64 -7.82 12.96
C GLU A 90 24.17 -7.49 12.66
N SER A 91 23.73 -6.29 13.08
CA SER A 91 22.36 -5.83 12.80
C SER A 91 22.21 -5.30 11.38
N LEU A 92 23.31 -4.91 10.72
CA LEU A 92 23.28 -4.42 9.34
C LEU A 92 23.09 -5.59 8.37
N PHE A 93 21.87 -5.73 7.87
CA PHE A 93 21.55 -6.76 6.88
C PHE A 93 21.97 -6.34 5.48
N TRP A 94 21.73 -5.10 5.08
CA TRP A 94 22.04 -4.63 3.73
C TRP A 94 22.45 -3.16 3.71
N HIS A 95 23.54 -2.86 3.02
CA HIS A 95 23.91 -1.52 2.59
C HIS A 95 24.07 -1.54 1.07
N GLU A 96 23.16 -0.84 0.38
CA GLU A 96 23.23 -0.64 -1.07
C GLU A 96 23.59 0.82 -1.35
N ARG A 97 24.56 1.01 -2.23
CA ARG A 97 25.08 2.32 -2.63
C ARG A 97 24.68 2.61 -4.07
N ASP A 98 24.90 3.85 -4.49
CA ASP A 98 24.73 4.27 -5.88
C ASP A 98 23.32 4.05 -6.43
N LEU A 99 22.33 4.34 -5.58
CA LEU A 99 20.93 4.39 -5.97
C LEU A 99 20.56 5.82 -6.39
N PHE A 100 19.73 5.92 -7.42
CA PHE A 100 19.27 7.18 -7.97
C PHE A 100 17.75 7.24 -7.97
N TYR A 101 17.20 8.36 -7.50
CA TYR A 101 15.75 8.50 -7.39
C TYR A 101 15.10 8.64 -8.77
N GLY A 102 14.23 7.70 -9.12
CA GLY A 102 13.62 7.63 -10.44
C GLY A 102 14.47 6.93 -11.51
N ASP A 103 15.45 6.12 -11.13
CA ASP A 103 16.14 5.20 -12.03
C ASP A 103 15.33 3.90 -12.22
N TRP A 104 15.02 3.57 -13.47
CA TRP A 104 14.21 2.41 -13.89
C TRP A 104 14.99 1.41 -14.72
N THR A 105 16.28 1.64 -14.90
CA THR A 105 17.07 0.97 -15.95
C THR A 105 18.33 0.30 -15.44
N SER A 106 18.81 0.69 -14.26
CA SER A 106 19.94 -0.01 -13.63
C SER A 106 19.53 -1.37 -13.05
N GLY A 107 20.50 -2.07 -12.45
CA GLY A 107 20.26 -3.37 -11.82
C GLY A 107 20.53 -4.53 -12.76
N ALA A 108 20.48 -5.74 -12.21
CA ALA A 108 20.80 -6.96 -12.97
C ALA A 108 19.77 -7.22 -14.08
N ASP A 109 18.50 -6.92 -13.79
CA ASP A 109 17.37 -7.19 -14.69
C ASP A 109 16.97 -5.97 -15.54
N GLY A 110 17.67 -4.84 -15.38
CA GLY A 110 17.42 -3.61 -16.14
C GLY A 110 16.13 -2.88 -15.77
N ASP A 111 15.61 -3.10 -14.56
CA ASP A 111 14.34 -2.58 -14.05
C ASP A 111 14.49 -1.61 -12.85
N GLY A 112 15.72 -1.22 -12.55
CA GLY A 112 16.08 -0.39 -11.39
C GLY A 112 16.08 -1.14 -10.06
N SER A 113 15.76 -2.43 -10.03
CA SER A 113 15.69 -3.21 -8.80
C SER A 113 17.06 -3.66 -8.31
N ARG A 114 17.16 -3.95 -7.00
CA ARG A 114 18.30 -4.58 -6.35
C ARG A 114 17.80 -5.64 -5.41
N GLN A 115 18.56 -6.72 -5.24
CA GLN A 115 18.16 -7.81 -4.36
C GLN A 115 19.34 -8.28 -3.53
N LYS A 116 19.07 -8.49 -2.24
CA LYS A 116 19.97 -9.20 -1.34
C LYS A 116 19.28 -10.44 -0.78
N THR A 117 19.88 -11.59 -1.04
CA THR A 117 19.39 -12.90 -0.57
C THR A 117 20.42 -13.53 0.36
N VAL A 118 19.95 -14.02 1.50
CA VAL A 118 20.71 -14.86 2.42
C VAL A 118 19.98 -16.18 2.55
N THR A 119 20.66 -17.26 2.17
CA THR A 119 20.19 -18.63 2.34
C THR A 119 20.79 -19.17 3.64
N MET A 120 20.00 -19.95 4.40
CA MET A 120 20.44 -20.54 5.67
C MET A 120 20.92 -19.53 6.72
N MET A 121 20.22 -18.39 6.85
CA MET A 121 20.42 -17.47 7.97
C MET A 121 20.04 -18.19 9.28
N PRO A 122 20.89 -18.19 10.33
CA PRO A 122 20.51 -18.75 11.63
C PRO A 122 19.21 -18.11 12.12
N THR A 123 18.24 -18.93 12.55
CA THR A 123 16.96 -18.42 13.03
C THR A 123 17.19 -17.58 14.29
N PRO A 124 16.86 -16.26 14.27
CA PRO A 124 17.00 -15.43 15.45
C PRO A 124 16.23 -16.00 16.63
N GLU A 125 16.86 -16.06 17.80
CA GLU A 125 16.31 -16.65 19.03
C GLU A 125 14.92 -16.08 19.37
N VAL A 126 14.74 -14.78 19.14
CA VAL A 126 13.46 -14.10 19.35
C VAL A 126 12.33 -14.71 18.52
N LEU A 127 12.58 -15.19 17.30
CA LEU A 127 11.55 -15.83 16.48
C LEU A 127 11.19 -17.23 16.96
N GLN A 128 12.13 -17.96 17.57
CA GLN A 128 11.90 -19.29 18.15
C GLN A 128 10.98 -19.19 19.37
N HIS A 129 11.15 -18.14 20.18
CA HIS A 129 10.33 -17.87 21.36
C HIS A 129 9.07 -17.02 21.08
N ASN A 130 8.46 -17.16 19.90
CA ASN A 130 7.25 -16.44 19.48
C ASN A 130 7.34 -14.90 19.57
N GLY A 131 8.55 -14.34 19.55
CA GLY A 131 8.78 -12.91 19.44
C GLY A 131 8.69 -12.41 18.00
N SER A 132 8.96 -11.12 17.85
CA SER A 132 8.91 -10.43 16.56
C SER A 132 10.28 -9.95 16.11
N LEU A 133 10.52 -10.05 14.81
CA LEU A 133 11.69 -9.47 14.17
C LEU A 133 11.24 -8.32 13.26
N TYR A 134 11.92 -7.21 13.37
CA TYR A 134 11.65 -6.00 12.62
C TYR A 134 12.78 -5.71 11.64
N MET A 135 12.39 -5.21 10.47
CA MET A 135 13.29 -4.66 9.48
C MET A 135 13.17 -3.14 9.52
N HIS A 136 14.30 -2.47 9.70
CA HIS A 136 14.43 -1.02 9.75
C HIS A 136 15.15 -0.55 8.51
N VAL A 137 14.51 0.31 7.73
CA VAL A 137 15.03 0.83 6.48
C VAL A 137 15.32 2.31 6.61
N PHE A 138 16.52 2.70 6.21
CA PHE A 138 16.97 4.08 6.12
C PHE A 138 17.41 4.38 4.69
N LEU A 139 16.70 5.30 4.04
CA LEU A 139 16.97 5.73 2.67
C LEU A 139 16.80 7.25 2.50
N VAL A 140 17.03 7.99 3.60
CA VAL A 140 16.66 9.39 3.93
C VAL A 140 15.46 9.49 4.86
N VAL A 141 14.43 8.67 4.63
CA VAL A 141 13.40 8.42 5.64
C VAL A 141 13.65 7.14 6.38
N TYR A 142 13.23 7.13 7.64
CA TYR A 142 13.12 5.93 8.44
C TYR A 142 11.74 5.29 8.24
N SER A 143 11.75 4.01 7.90
CA SER A 143 10.57 3.17 7.89
C SER A 143 10.88 1.81 8.51
N SER A 144 9.91 1.18 9.14
CA SER A 144 10.09 -0.13 9.75
C SER A 144 8.88 -1.02 9.55
N CYS A 145 9.11 -2.33 9.41
CA CYS A 145 8.04 -3.32 9.33
C CYS A 145 8.38 -4.58 10.12
N GLN A 146 7.35 -5.20 10.69
CA GLN A 146 7.46 -6.54 11.26
C GLN A 146 7.52 -7.59 10.15
N LEU A 147 8.56 -8.42 10.15
CA LEU A 147 8.80 -9.45 9.15
C LEU A 147 7.92 -10.68 9.36
N ASN A 148 7.84 -11.15 10.60
CA ASN A 148 7.03 -12.30 10.96
C ASN A 148 5.55 -11.94 11.11
N LYS A 149 4.66 -12.93 10.99
CA LYS A 149 3.21 -12.77 11.16
C LYS A 149 2.66 -13.78 12.15
N PHE A 150 1.82 -13.31 13.07
CA PHE A 150 1.07 -14.22 13.94
C PHE A 150 -0.23 -14.64 13.26
N LYS A 151 -0.43 -15.94 13.07
CA LYS A 151 -1.65 -16.48 12.47
C LYS A 151 -2.27 -17.52 13.39
N LYS A 152 -3.60 -17.54 13.44
CA LYS A 152 -4.36 -18.57 14.15
C LYS A 152 -4.44 -19.82 13.29
N LYS A 153 -3.97 -20.95 13.81
CA LYS A 153 -4.17 -22.26 13.22
C LYS A 153 -5.33 -22.94 13.95
N TYR A 154 -6.42 -23.20 13.22
CA TYR A 154 -7.61 -23.87 13.76
C TYR A 154 -7.46 -25.38 13.66
N TYR A 155 -7.94 -26.09 14.68
CA TYR A 155 -7.95 -27.54 14.71
C TYR A 155 -9.38 -28.05 14.60
N HIS A 156 -9.63 -28.91 13.61
CA HIS A 156 -10.95 -29.48 13.35
C HIS A 156 -10.88 -31.00 13.43
N LYS A 157 -11.86 -31.60 14.12
CA LYS A 157 -12.08 -33.05 14.14
C LYS A 157 -12.79 -33.47 12.85
N THR A 158 -12.06 -33.47 11.73
CA THR A 158 -12.62 -33.84 10.43
C THR A 158 -11.86 -35.03 9.86
N ALA A 159 -12.59 -36.10 9.52
CA ALA A 159 -12.06 -37.22 8.77
C ALA A 159 -12.46 -37.08 7.29
N ASN A 160 -11.58 -37.50 6.37
CA ASN A 160 -11.94 -37.55 4.95
C ASN A 160 -13.03 -38.63 4.75
N LEU A 161 -14.17 -38.22 4.20
CA LEU A 161 -15.36 -39.07 4.04
C LEU A 161 -15.16 -40.21 3.03
N LEU A 162 -14.20 -40.07 2.10
CA LEU A 162 -13.94 -41.05 1.03
C LEU A 162 -12.89 -42.10 1.43
N THR A 163 -11.91 -41.71 2.25
CA THR A 163 -10.77 -42.57 2.60
C THR A 163 -10.72 -42.99 4.07
N GLY A 164 -11.57 -42.39 4.93
CA GLY A 164 -11.59 -42.61 6.37
C GLY A 164 -10.31 -42.18 7.09
N LYS A 165 -9.30 -41.70 6.36
CA LYS A 165 -8.00 -41.28 6.88
C LYS A 165 -7.98 -39.76 6.99
N THR A 166 -7.33 -39.27 8.04
CA THR A 166 -7.14 -37.84 8.27
C THR A 166 -5.74 -37.44 7.80
N GLU A 167 -5.61 -36.43 6.94
CA GLU A 167 -4.33 -35.90 6.46
C GLU A 167 -3.59 -35.06 7.51
N GLN A 168 -4.23 -34.79 8.65
CA GLN A 168 -3.66 -34.01 9.75
C GLN A 168 -2.61 -34.82 10.52
N ASN A 169 -1.56 -34.11 10.95
CA ASN A 169 -0.52 -34.64 11.82
C ASN A 169 -1.10 -35.19 13.13
N ALA A 170 -0.46 -36.23 13.69
CA ALA A 170 -0.89 -36.88 14.94
C ALA A 170 -1.04 -35.89 16.11
N LEU A 171 -0.12 -34.93 16.24
CA LEU A 171 -0.14 -33.89 17.27
C LEU A 171 -1.35 -32.93 17.11
N GLU A 172 -1.74 -32.63 15.88
CA GLU A 172 -2.85 -31.72 15.61
C GLU A 172 -4.19 -32.37 15.91
N ARG A 173 -4.30 -33.69 15.66
CA ARG A 173 -5.47 -34.49 16.03
C ARG A 173 -5.63 -34.58 17.54
N GLN A 174 -4.54 -34.80 18.27
CA GLN A 174 -4.57 -34.82 19.73
C GLN A 174 -5.06 -33.47 20.29
N LYS A 175 -4.53 -32.34 19.80
CA LYS A 175 -4.99 -31.00 20.20
C LYS A 175 -6.46 -30.77 19.89
N ALA A 176 -6.93 -31.24 18.72
CA ALA A 176 -8.35 -31.18 18.39
C ALA A 176 -9.18 -32.00 19.37
N GLU A 177 -8.76 -33.24 19.69
CA GLU A 177 -9.39 -34.16 20.64
C GLU A 177 -9.53 -33.56 22.04
N GLU A 178 -8.44 -32.96 22.54
CA GLU A 178 -8.36 -32.21 23.81
C GLU A 178 -9.23 -30.94 23.83
N GLY A 179 -9.79 -30.52 22.70
CA GLY A 179 -10.74 -29.42 22.60
C GLY A 179 -10.11 -28.04 22.38
N VAL A 180 -8.83 -27.99 22.01
CA VAL A 180 -8.15 -26.73 21.65
C VAL A 180 -8.69 -26.22 20.32
N LYS A 181 -9.30 -25.03 20.31
CA LYS A 181 -9.93 -24.45 19.11
C LYS A 181 -8.91 -23.90 18.12
N PHE A 182 -7.93 -23.16 18.60
CA PHE A 182 -6.86 -22.60 17.78
C PHE A 182 -5.61 -22.32 18.61
N ASP A 183 -4.46 -22.43 17.95
CA ASP A 183 -3.19 -21.93 18.47
C ASP A 183 -2.74 -20.72 17.64
N VAL A 184 -2.09 -19.75 18.29
CA VAL A 184 -1.43 -18.64 17.60
C VAL A 184 0.00 -19.06 17.32
N LEU A 185 0.35 -19.17 16.04
CA LEU A 185 1.69 -19.57 15.61
C LEU A 185 2.40 -18.40 14.94
N ASN A 186 3.72 -18.38 15.09
CA ASN A 186 4.60 -17.45 14.40
C ASN A 186 4.88 -17.95 12.98
N TYR A 187 4.71 -17.10 11.97
CA TYR A 187 4.94 -17.45 10.57
C TYR A 187 6.01 -16.56 9.94
N TRP A 188 6.90 -17.17 9.17
CA TRP A 188 7.93 -16.52 8.36
C TRP A 188 7.53 -16.48 6.90
N HIS A 189 7.91 -15.40 6.21
CA HIS A 189 7.94 -15.36 4.75
C HIS A 189 9.36 -15.04 4.29
N PRO A 190 9.91 -15.77 3.30
CA PRO A 190 11.29 -15.57 2.88
C PRO A 190 11.51 -14.29 2.07
N ASN A 191 10.47 -13.67 1.52
CA ASN A 191 10.60 -12.50 0.64
C ASN A 191 9.86 -11.27 1.18
N ILE A 192 10.49 -10.10 1.07
CA ILE A 192 9.88 -8.79 1.25
C ILE A 192 10.43 -7.78 0.25
N THR A 193 9.55 -6.95 -0.32
CA THR A 193 9.95 -5.89 -1.25
C THR A 193 9.80 -4.51 -0.60
N VAL A 194 10.87 -3.74 -0.59
CA VAL A 194 10.91 -2.33 -0.21
C VAL A 194 10.76 -1.50 -1.48
N ASN A 195 9.65 -0.79 -1.61
CA ASN A 195 9.43 0.11 -2.73
C ASN A 195 9.70 1.55 -2.34
N LEU A 196 10.43 2.25 -3.20
CA LEU A 196 10.55 3.70 -3.13
C LEU A 196 9.67 4.31 -4.21
N VAL A 197 8.64 5.05 -3.80
CA VAL A 197 7.69 5.63 -4.74
C VAL A 197 8.26 6.91 -5.32
N THR A 198 8.56 6.89 -6.61
CA THR A 198 8.89 8.05 -7.42
C THR A 198 7.62 8.85 -7.68
N ASP A 199 7.51 10.00 -7.02
CA ASP A 199 6.41 10.94 -7.17
C ASP A 199 6.91 12.39 -7.23
N PHE A 200 6.31 13.17 -8.11
CA PHE A 200 6.58 14.61 -8.31
C PHE A 200 5.28 15.43 -8.23
N THR A 201 4.27 14.90 -7.53
CA THR A 201 2.95 15.52 -7.43
C THR A 201 2.95 16.56 -6.31
N ALA A 202 2.34 17.73 -6.57
CA ALA A 202 2.28 18.80 -5.60
C ALA A 202 1.14 18.54 -4.59
N TRP A 203 1.47 17.94 -3.44
CA TRP A 203 0.48 17.55 -2.43
C TRP A 203 0.17 18.69 -1.46
N THR A 204 -1.09 18.83 -1.06
CA THR A 204 -1.51 19.81 -0.06
C THR A 204 -1.89 19.10 1.25
N ARG A 205 -1.36 19.57 2.38
CA ARG A 205 -1.65 18.99 3.70
C ARG A 205 -3.15 19.03 3.99
N GLY A 206 -3.72 17.92 4.44
CA GLY A 206 -5.15 17.78 4.76
C GLY A 206 -6.09 17.67 3.55
N GLN A 207 -5.55 17.57 2.33
CA GLN A 207 -6.33 17.31 1.10
C GLN A 207 -6.03 15.92 0.50
N LEU A 208 -5.19 15.13 1.18
CA LEU A 208 -4.87 13.77 0.76
C LEU A 208 -6.00 12.81 1.17
N PRO A 209 -6.47 11.94 0.26
CA PRO A 209 -7.40 10.87 0.63
C PRO A 209 -6.65 9.76 1.39
N ALA A 210 -7.36 9.10 2.32
CA ALA A 210 -6.88 7.83 2.86
C ALA A 210 -6.79 6.78 1.73
N PRO A 211 -5.73 5.96 1.66
CA PRO A 211 -4.64 5.75 2.64
C PRO A 211 -3.35 6.56 2.38
N LEU A 212 -3.37 7.49 1.42
CA LEU A 212 -2.18 8.23 0.99
C LEU A 212 -1.72 9.24 2.05
N ASP A 213 -2.65 9.73 2.87
CA ASP A 213 -2.40 10.62 4.00
C ASP A 213 -1.46 10.02 5.06
N GLU A 214 -1.55 8.72 5.33
CA GLU A 214 -0.65 8.01 6.26
C GLU A 214 0.75 7.80 5.65
N ALA A 215 0.81 7.60 4.33
CA ALA A 215 2.05 7.33 3.61
C ALA A 215 2.89 8.60 3.37
N VAL A 216 2.23 9.73 3.09
CA VAL A 216 2.90 11.01 2.76
C VAL A 216 3.20 11.79 4.04
N LYS A 217 4.48 11.85 4.40
CA LYS A 217 4.96 12.63 5.54
C LYS A 217 5.47 13.98 5.08
N PHE A 218 4.90 15.06 5.59
CA PHE A 218 5.34 16.42 5.30
C PHE A 218 6.38 16.90 6.33
N ASP A 219 7.43 17.56 5.87
CA ASP A 219 8.36 18.26 6.75
C ASP A 219 7.74 19.59 7.22
N PRO A 220 7.58 19.82 8.55
CA PRO A 220 7.02 21.06 9.07
C PRO A 220 7.77 22.32 8.62
N THR A 221 9.06 22.23 8.30
CA THR A 221 9.93 23.40 8.08
C THR A 221 10.05 23.80 6.61
N SER A 222 10.36 22.85 5.72
CA SER A 222 10.72 23.15 4.32
C SER A 222 9.56 23.24 3.34
N ASN A 223 8.32 23.03 3.79
CA ASN A 223 7.14 22.88 2.93
C ASN A 223 7.35 21.83 1.82
N ARG A 224 8.07 20.76 2.14
CA ARG A 224 8.28 19.58 1.28
C ARG A 224 7.70 18.34 1.94
N TYR A 225 7.52 17.28 1.17
CA TYR A 225 7.20 15.96 1.70
C TYR A 225 8.35 15.00 1.43
N TYR A 226 8.52 14.04 2.33
CA TYR A 226 9.55 13.03 2.19
C TYR A 226 9.18 11.98 1.13
N PRO A 227 10.16 11.33 0.49
CA PRO A 227 9.91 10.18 -0.38
C PRO A 227 9.10 9.10 0.33
N ILE A 228 8.16 8.50 -0.40
CA ILE A 228 7.24 7.53 0.17
C ILE A 228 7.88 6.14 0.07
N VAL A 229 8.00 5.46 1.22
CA VAL A 229 8.50 4.08 1.30
C VAL A 229 7.35 3.15 1.58
N PHE A 230 7.22 2.12 0.76
CA PHE A 230 6.16 1.14 0.86
C PHE A 230 6.71 -0.28 0.92
N PHE A 231 6.38 -1.00 1.99
CA PHE A 231 6.71 -2.42 2.11
C PHE A 231 5.63 -3.25 1.42
N ASN A 232 5.98 -3.84 0.28
CA ASN A 232 5.07 -4.65 -0.50
C ASN A 232 5.20 -6.12 -0.11
N ASN A 233 4.06 -6.68 0.29
CA ASN A 233 3.84 -8.09 0.59
C ASN A 233 2.59 -8.63 -0.13
N TYR A 234 2.07 -7.92 -1.13
CA TYR A 234 0.83 -8.24 -1.82
C TYR A 234 0.88 -9.59 -2.53
N TRP A 235 2.04 -9.94 -3.08
CA TRP A 235 2.27 -11.20 -3.79
C TRP A 235 2.70 -12.35 -2.88
N ASN A 236 2.84 -12.12 -1.57
CA ASN A 236 3.25 -13.16 -0.64
C ASN A 236 2.06 -14.10 -0.37
N LEU A 237 2.10 -15.31 -0.91
CA LEU A 237 0.98 -16.22 -0.84
C LEU A 237 0.90 -16.89 0.54
N ALA A 238 -0.31 -17.22 0.98
CA ALA A 238 -0.51 -17.80 2.31
C ALA A 238 0.22 -19.14 2.52
N ASN A 239 0.40 -19.92 1.44
CA ASN A 239 1.09 -21.21 1.43
C ASN A 239 2.63 -21.07 1.49
N GLU A 240 3.19 -19.91 1.16
CA GLU A 240 4.63 -19.63 1.25
C GLU A 240 5.07 -19.27 2.67
N TYR A 241 4.10 -19.04 3.57
CA TYR A 241 4.40 -18.81 4.97
C TYR A 241 4.68 -20.14 5.69
N GLN A 242 5.86 -20.23 6.30
CA GLN A 242 6.24 -21.38 7.11
C GLN A 242 6.12 -21.08 8.60
N PRO A 243 5.60 -22.00 9.43
CA PRO A 243 5.59 -21.81 10.87
C PRO A 243 7.03 -21.83 11.43
N ILE A 244 7.32 -20.94 12.36
CA ILE A 244 8.61 -20.87 13.06
C ILE A 244 8.43 -21.43 14.47
N ASN A 245 9.39 -22.27 14.88
CA ASN A 245 9.51 -22.83 16.21
C ASN A 245 10.98 -23.25 16.44
N ASP A 246 11.26 -23.89 17.58
CA ASP A 246 12.59 -24.38 17.95
C ASP A 246 13.16 -25.45 16.97
N THR A 247 12.33 -26.06 16.12
CA THR A 247 12.76 -27.08 15.16
C THR A 247 13.29 -26.51 13.84
N VAL A 248 13.18 -25.19 13.63
CA VAL A 248 13.64 -24.51 12.42
C VAL A 248 14.95 -23.77 12.72
N PRO A 249 16.13 -24.37 12.48
CA PRO A 249 17.42 -23.77 12.85
C PRO A 249 17.88 -22.67 11.89
N SER A 250 17.40 -22.67 10.65
CA SER A 250 17.77 -21.69 9.65
C SER A 250 16.60 -21.25 8.76
N LEU A 251 16.69 -20.02 8.28
CA LEU A 251 15.69 -19.35 7.46
C LEU A 251 16.33 -18.79 6.18
N ASN A 252 15.55 -18.74 5.12
CA ASN A 252 15.91 -17.99 3.92
C ASN A 252 15.28 -16.61 4.00
N PHE A 253 16.03 -15.59 3.60
CA PHE A 253 15.53 -14.22 3.58
C PHE A 253 16.07 -13.44 2.39
N THR A 254 15.15 -12.82 1.67
CA THR A 254 15.38 -12.03 0.48
C THR A 254 14.70 -10.69 0.67
N VAL A 255 15.49 -9.62 0.57
CA VAL A 255 14.99 -8.25 0.51
C VAL A 255 15.21 -7.74 -0.90
N THR A 256 14.14 -7.28 -1.53
CA THR A 256 14.19 -6.67 -2.85
C THR A 256 13.90 -5.18 -2.70
N PHE A 257 14.79 -4.33 -3.20
CA PHE A 257 14.52 -2.91 -3.43
C PHE A 257 14.00 -2.76 -4.85
N ALA A 258 12.88 -2.06 -5.03
CA ALA A 258 12.37 -1.73 -6.35
C ALA A 258 11.84 -0.29 -6.39
N PRO A 259 12.13 0.49 -7.44
CA PRO A 259 11.46 1.77 -7.65
C PRO A 259 10.00 1.50 -8.03
N LEU A 260 9.08 2.36 -7.58
CA LEU A 260 7.65 2.29 -7.93
C LEU A 260 7.16 3.68 -8.36
N SER A 261 6.38 3.79 -9.44
CA SER A 261 5.90 5.11 -9.89
C SER A 261 4.45 5.30 -9.47
N ASN A 262 4.10 6.49 -8.98
CA ASN A 262 2.71 6.86 -8.72
C ASN A 262 1.94 7.26 -10.00
N ARG A 263 2.64 7.41 -11.12
CA ARG A 263 2.02 7.64 -12.44
C ARG A 263 2.35 6.49 -13.36
N THR A 264 1.31 5.87 -13.90
CA THR A 264 1.43 5.11 -15.14
C THR A 264 1.71 6.11 -16.25
N ASN A 265 2.98 6.24 -16.65
CA ASN A 265 3.26 6.82 -17.97
C ASN A 265 2.79 5.78 -18.99
N LEU A 266 1.59 6.00 -19.54
CA LEU A 266 1.23 5.56 -20.88
C LEU A 266 1.65 6.64 -21.87
#